data_AF-A0A3A5AXH6-F1
#
_entry.id   AF-A0A3A5AXH6-F1
#
_cell.length_a   1.000
_cell.length_b   1.000
_cell.length_c   1.000
_cell.angle_alpha   90.00
_cell.angle_beta   90.00
_cell.angle_gamma   90.00
#
_symmetry.space_group_name_H-M   'P 1'
#
loop_
_entity.id
_entity.type
_entity.pdbx_description
1 polymer ?
#
loop_
_entity_poly.entity_id
_entity_poly.type
_entity_poly.pdbx_seq_one_letter_code
_entity_poly.pdbx_strand_id
1 'polypeptide(L)' 'MEKGFYERLEEKGVSRRDFMRYCTFLTATMGLSSSFVPKVAEVFAAPKQRPPVVWLHFAECTG' A
#
# COMPACT_ATOMS: atom_id res chain seq x y z
N MET A 1 -2.58 -10.96 -12.27
CA MET A 1 -2.00 -10.46 -11.00
C MET A 1 -2.65 -9.15 -10.56
N GLU A 2 -2.79 -8.13 -11.41
CA GLU A 2 -3.47 -6.87 -11.04
C GLU A 2 -4.99 -7.01 -10.86
N LYS A 3 -5.67 -7.78 -11.73
CA LYS A 3 -7.13 -8.00 -11.63
C LYS A 3 -7.57 -8.56 -10.27
N GLY A 4 -6.92 -9.61 -9.77
CA GLY A 4 -7.23 -10.17 -8.46
C GLY A 4 -6.97 -9.24 -7.28
N PHE A 5 -6.11 -8.22 -7.42
CA PHE A 5 -5.96 -7.19 -6.40
C PHE A 5 -7.18 -6.26 -6.37
N TYR A 6 -7.63 -5.79 -7.55
CA TYR A 6 -8.82 -4.95 -7.64
C TYR A 6 -10.10 -5.70 -7.29
N GLU A 7 -10.25 -6.96 -7.65
CA GLU A 7 -11.39 -7.81 -7.24
C GLU A 7 -11.49 -7.88 -5.72
N ARG A 8 -10.38 -8.13 -5.01
CA ARG A 8 -10.36 -8.13 -3.52
C ARG A 8 -10.65 -6.76 -2.90
N LEU A 9 -10.34 -5.67 -3.61
CA LEU A 9 -10.69 -4.32 -3.17
C LEU A 9 -12.18 -4.05 -3.39
N GLU A 10 -12.72 -4.44 -4.54
CA GLU A 10 -14.14 -4.32 -4.87
C GLU A 10 -15.03 -5.15 -3.94
N GLU A 11 -14.61 -6.36 -3.56
CA GLU A 11 -15.25 -7.18 -2.52
C GLU A 11 -15.32 -6.45 -1.16
N LYS A 12 -14.40 -5.52 -0.92
CA LYS A 12 -14.35 -4.66 0.27
C LYS A 12 -15.00 -3.29 0.05
N GLY A 13 -15.67 -3.08 -1.08
CA GLY A 13 -16.36 -1.84 -1.42
C GLY A 13 -15.43 -0.71 -1.90
N VAL A 14 -14.17 -0.99 -2.21
CA VAL A 14 -13.20 0.00 -2.68
C VAL A 14 -13.09 -0.08 -4.21
N SER A 15 -13.55 0.95 -4.90
CA SER A 15 -13.41 1.01 -6.36
C SER A 15 -11.96 1.27 -6.78
N ARG A 16 -11.60 0.90 -8.02
CA ARG A 16 -10.31 1.27 -8.63
C ARG A 16 -10.04 2.78 -8.56
N ARG A 17 -11.09 3.61 -8.71
CA ARG A 17 -10.95 5.08 -8.66
C ARG A 17 -10.58 5.54 -7.25
N ASP A 18 -11.20 4.97 -6.23
CA ASP A 18 -10.94 5.35 -4.84
C ASP A 18 -9.56 4.90 -4.39
N PHE A 19 -9.13 3.71 -4.83
CA PHE A 19 -7.75 3.27 -4.67
C PHE A 19 -6.75 4.25 -5.31
N MET A 20 -6.99 4.68 -6.54
CA MET A 20 -6.09 5.65 -7.19
C MET A 20 -6.08 7.01 -6.49
N ARG A 21 -7.22 7.49 -5.98
CA ARG A 21 -7.28 8.70 -5.14
C ARG A 21 -6.47 8.54 -3.87
N TYR A 22 -6.55 7.39 -3.21
CA TYR A 22 -5.75 7.08 -2.04
C TYR A 22 -4.25 7.12 -2.35
N CYS A 23 -3.80 6.50 -3.44
CA CYS A 23 -2.39 6.57 -3.86
C CYS A 23 -1.95 8.01 -4.14
N THR A 24 -2.78 8.83 -4.79
CA THR A 24 -2.49 10.25 -5.01
C THR A 24 -2.36 11.01 -3.70
N PHE A 25 -3.32 10.83 -2.78
CA PHE A 25 -3.29 11.47 -1.47
C PHE A 25 -2.03 11.06 -0.71
N LEU A 26 -1.73 9.77 -0.63
CA LEU A 26 -0.54 9.25 0.05
C LEU A 26 0.75 9.85 -0.54
N THR A 27 0.87 9.85 -1.87
CA THR A 27 2.01 10.44 -2.60
C THR A 27 2.19 11.91 -2.21
N ALA A 28 1.11 12.68 -2.18
CA ALA A 28 1.13 14.08 -1.79
C ALA A 28 1.51 14.27 -0.30
N THR A 29 0.95 13.45 0.61
CA THR A 29 1.29 13.53 2.04
C THR A 29 2.75 13.20 2.34
N MET A 30 3.39 12.39 1.50
CA MET A 30 4.82 12.10 1.57
C MET A 30 5.68 13.19 0.92
N GLY A 31 5.09 14.27 0.40
CA GLY A 31 5.79 15.35 -0.29
C GLY A 31 6.39 14.94 -1.64
N LEU A 32 5.88 13.85 -2.24
CA LEU A 32 6.41 13.32 -3.51
C LEU A 32 5.70 13.97 -4.71
N SER A 33 6.40 14.03 -5.84
CA SER A 33 5.82 14.45 -7.12
C SER A 33 4.70 13.51 -7.56
N SER A 34 3.72 14.04 -8.29
CA SER A 34 2.62 13.26 -8.88
C SER A 34 3.10 12.14 -9.83
N SER A 35 4.32 12.27 -10.37
CA SER A 35 4.96 11.21 -11.17
C SER A 35 5.20 9.91 -10.40
N PHE A 36 5.17 9.94 -9.06
CA PHE A 36 5.31 8.75 -8.21
C PHE A 36 4.01 8.01 -7.95
N VAL A 37 2.84 8.58 -8.27
CA VAL A 37 1.53 7.93 -8.04
C VAL A 37 1.45 6.53 -8.68
N PRO A 38 1.86 6.32 -9.95
CA PRO A 38 1.86 4.99 -10.55
C PRO A 38 2.76 4.01 -9.81
N LYS A 39 3.92 4.48 -9.30
CA LYS A 39 4.85 3.63 -8.56
C LYS A 39 4.30 3.23 -7.20
N VAL A 40 3.62 4.13 -6.51
CA VAL A 40 2.92 3.84 -5.26
C VAL A 40 1.82 2.80 -5.49
N ALA A 41 0.99 2.97 -6.52
CA ALA A 41 -0.05 2.02 -6.89
C ALA A 41 0.52 0.63 -7.22
N GLU A 42 1.61 0.57 -7.99
CA GLU A 42 2.33 -0.66 -8.33
C GLU A 42 2.81 -1.40 -7.07
N VAL A 43 3.39 -0.69 -6.09
CA VAL A 43 3.90 -1.33 -4.86
C VAL A 43 2.78 -1.95 -4.02
N PHE A 44 1.59 -1.35 -3.99
CA PHE A 44 0.43 -1.94 -3.32
C PHE A 44 -0.15 -3.13 -4.08
N ALA A 45 -0.24 -3.04 -5.41
CA ALA A 45 -0.78 -4.11 -6.24
C ALA A 45 0.22 -5.27 -6.44
N ALA A 46 1.51 -5.04 -6.21
CA ALA A 46 2.57 -6.03 -6.37
C ALA A 46 2.41 -7.15 -5.31
N PRO A 47 2.38 -8.43 -5.71
CA PRO A 47 2.39 -9.55 -4.79
C PRO A 47 3.79 -9.81 -4.20
N LYS A 48 4.57 -8.75 -3.92
CA LYS A 48 5.90 -8.89 -3.34
C LYS A 48 5.77 -9.48 -1.94
N GLN A 49 6.29 -10.70 -1.76
CA GLN A 49 6.58 -11.23 -0.44
C GLN A 49 7.52 -10.26 0.26
N ARG A 50 7.02 -9.64 1.33
CA ARG A 50 7.83 -8.80 2.20
C ARG A 50 8.79 -9.72 2.95
N PRO A 51 10.09 -9.36 3.08
CA PRO A 51 11.01 -10.14 3.90
C PRO A 51 10.43 -10.34 5.30
N PRO A 52 10.45 -11.57 5.84
CA PRO A 52 9.97 -11.81 7.20
C PRO A 52 10.87 -11.05 8.18
N VAL A 53 10.25 -10.30 9.10
CA VAL A 53 10.95 -9.59 10.18
C VAL A 53 10.62 -10.31 11.48
N VAL A 54 11.64 -10.77 12.20
CA VAL A 54 11.49 -11.34 13.54
C VAL A 54 11.71 -10.20 14.54
N TRP A 55 10.64 -9.80 15.22
CA TRP A 55 10.70 -8.78 16.26
C TRP A 55 10.61 -9.43 17.64
N LEU A 56 11.65 -9.29 18.46
CA LEU A 56 11.75 -9.91 19.79
C LEU A 56 11.71 -8.82 20.87
N HIS A 57 10.64 -8.83 21.66
CA HIS A 57 10.51 -7.99 22.84
C HIS A 57 10.96 -8.78 24.08
N PHE A 58 12.03 -8.36 24.75
CA PHE A 58 12.45 -8.90 26.04
C PHE A 58 11.95 -7.99 27.18
N ALA A 59 12.77 -7.69 28.18
CA ALA A 59 12.42 -6.72 29.21
C ALA A 59 12.67 -5.29 28.70
N GLU A 60 11.81 -4.77 27.83
CA GLU A 60 11.90 -3.39 27.34
C GLU A 60 10.70 -2.51 27.74
N CYS A 61 10.95 -1.21 27.90
CA CYS A 61 10.00 -0.16 28.27
C CYS A 61 9.69 0.82 27.12
N THR A 62 9.95 0.43 25.88
CA THR A 62 9.85 1.22 24.63
C THR A 62 8.41 1.34 24.12
N GLY A 63 7.46 1.59 25.03
CA GLY A 63 6.13 2.07 24.68
C GLY A 63 6.20 3.42 23.96
#